data_AF-A0A923U0S2-F1
#
_entry.id   AF-A0A923U0S2-F1
#
_cell.length_a   1.000
_cell.length_b   1.000
_cell.length_c   1.000
_cell.angle_alpha   90.00
_cell.angle_beta   90.00
_cell.angle_gamma   90.00
#
_symmetry.space_group_name_H-M   'P 1'
#
loop_
_entity.id
_entity.type
_entity.pdbx_description
1 polymer ?
#
loop_
_entity_poly.entity_id
_entity_poly.type
_entity_poly.pdbx_seq_one_letter_code
_entity_poly.pdbx_strand_id
1 'polypeptide(L)'
;MLFKNLLCFILFVFTPLASLNAAADLIQFDDTVTPALRMELNGDFDFLSSVQSEKTSPLHRELFGMVQGASYLQWFNARVYRLGVDVCGGPASVACQMNAYPHQIFVTPNYVQNGYPQIARLMTLFHEARHSEVENNHWPHARCSLTYPEISIWTGLGLKGHYACDSSEYGSYASASVMLNNISK
;
A
#
# COMPACT_ATOMS: atom_id res chain seq x y z
N MET A 1 -61.57 -16.29 -32.13
CA MET A 1 -60.89 -16.42 -30.83
C MET A 1 -59.60 -15.62 -30.91
N LEU A 2 -59.57 -14.41 -30.33
CA LEU A 2 -58.42 -13.50 -30.31
C LEU A 2 -57.73 -13.61 -28.94
N PHE A 3 -56.47 -14.04 -28.90
CA PHE A 3 -55.60 -13.83 -27.74
C PHE A 3 -54.77 -12.58 -27.96
N LYS A 4 -55.06 -11.54 -27.16
CA LYS A 4 -54.26 -10.31 -27.05
C LYS A 4 -53.06 -10.58 -26.13
N ASN A 5 -51.86 -10.55 -26.69
CA ASN A 5 -50.61 -10.53 -25.94
C ASN A 5 -50.37 -9.14 -25.36
N LEU A 6 -50.35 -9.03 -24.04
CA LEU A 6 -50.01 -7.82 -23.30
C LEU A 6 -48.51 -7.86 -22.98
N LEU A 7 -47.69 -7.16 -23.79
CA LEU A 7 -46.28 -6.95 -23.49
C LEU A 7 -46.16 -5.87 -22.40
N CYS A 8 -45.72 -6.26 -21.20
CA CYS A 8 -45.40 -5.34 -20.11
C CYS A 8 -43.92 -4.94 -20.23
N PHE A 9 -43.65 -3.73 -20.74
CA PHE A 9 -42.32 -3.13 -20.74
C PHE A 9 -42.02 -2.58 -19.35
N ILE A 10 -41.21 -3.29 -18.56
CA ILE A 10 -40.66 -2.78 -17.31
C ILE A 10 -39.47 -1.88 -17.68
N LEU A 11 -39.66 -0.56 -17.60
CA LEU A 11 -38.58 0.42 -17.71
C LEU A 11 -37.71 0.35 -16.44
N PHE A 12 -36.53 -0.28 -16.53
CA PHE A 12 -35.50 -0.12 -15.51
C PHE A 12 -34.86 1.26 -15.67
N VAL A 13 -35.24 2.20 -14.81
CA VAL A 13 -34.54 3.48 -14.67
C VAL A 13 -33.18 3.19 -14.02
N PHE A 14 -32.12 3.13 -14.82
CA PHE A 14 -30.75 3.12 -14.33
C PHE A 14 -30.46 4.47 -13.67
N THR A 15 -30.63 4.57 -12.36
CA THR A 15 -30.02 5.66 -11.59
C THR A 15 -28.50 5.46 -11.65
N PRO A 16 -27.71 6.42 -12.18
CA PRO A 16 -26.26 6.33 -12.08
C PRO A 16 -25.93 6.30 -10.60
N LEU A 17 -25.35 5.19 -10.13
CA LEU A 17 -24.71 5.11 -8.84
C LEU A 17 -23.66 6.22 -8.83
N ALA A 18 -23.93 7.30 -8.08
CA ALA A 18 -22.95 8.32 -7.83
C ALA A 18 -21.71 7.61 -7.26
N SER A 19 -20.61 7.61 -8.01
CA SER A 19 -19.33 7.08 -7.55
C SER A 19 -18.99 7.80 -6.25
N LEU A 20 -19.00 7.03 -5.16
CA LEU A 20 -18.45 7.45 -3.88
C LEU A 20 -16.94 7.61 -4.09
N ASN A 21 -16.51 8.78 -4.55
CA ASN A 21 -15.10 9.21 -4.59
C ASN A 21 -14.60 9.50 -3.15
N ALA A 22 -14.76 8.53 -2.25
CA ALA A 22 -14.64 8.71 -0.80
C ALA A 22 -13.37 8.06 -0.24
N ALA A 23 -12.23 8.15 -0.92
CA ALA A 23 -11.01 7.44 -0.49
C ALA A 23 -9.80 8.33 -0.17
N ALA A 24 -9.78 9.61 -0.56
CA ALA A 24 -8.62 10.48 -0.35
C ALA A 24 -8.60 11.21 1.01
N ASP A 25 -9.73 11.33 1.71
CA ASP A 25 -9.84 12.10 2.97
C ASP A 25 -9.51 11.30 4.25
N LEU A 26 -9.03 10.06 4.14
CA LEU A 26 -8.84 9.19 5.31
C LEU A 26 -7.49 9.34 6.01
N ILE A 27 -6.43 9.73 5.28
CA ILE A 27 -5.09 9.84 5.88
C ILE A 27 -4.91 11.22 6.52
N GLN A 28 -4.74 11.23 7.83
CA GLN A 28 -4.38 12.42 8.58
C GLN A 28 -2.86 12.59 8.58
N PHE A 29 -2.38 13.74 8.12
CA PHE A 29 -0.96 14.08 8.18
C PHE A 29 -0.67 14.85 9.46
N ASP A 30 0.33 14.39 10.21
CA ASP A 30 0.86 15.11 11.36
C ASP A 30 1.50 16.44 10.93
N ASP A 31 1.66 17.36 11.89
CA ASP A 31 2.29 18.67 11.66
C ASP A 31 3.77 18.56 11.25
N THR A 32 4.39 17.40 11.46
CA THR A 32 5.75 17.09 11.01
C THR A 32 5.84 16.87 9.49
N VAL A 33 4.72 16.67 8.81
CA VAL A 33 4.66 16.51 7.35
C VAL A 33 4.59 17.88 6.69
N THR A 34 5.70 18.29 6.06
CA THR A 34 5.78 19.56 5.33
C THR A 34 4.75 19.63 4.19
N PRO A 35 4.32 20.83 3.76
CA PRO A 35 3.41 20.97 2.62
C PRO A 35 3.91 20.32 1.33
N ALA A 36 5.22 20.37 1.08
CA ALA A 36 5.84 19.74 -0.09
C ALA A 36 5.74 18.20 -0.03
N LEU A 37 6.09 17.61 1.12
CA LEU A 37 5.96 16.17 1.33
C LEU A 37 4.50 15.72 1.27
N ARG A 38 3.56 16.51 1.83
CA ARG A 38 2.13 16.23 1.73
C ARG A 38 1.65 16.20 0.29
N MET A 39 2.10 17.15 -0.54
CA MET A 39 1.76 17.17 -1.96
C MET A 39 2.30 15.93 -2.68
N GLU A 40 3.52 15.51 -2.37
CA GLU A 40 4.11 14.28 -2.93
C GLU A 40 3.32 13.04 -2.53
N LEU A 41 3.03 12.87 -1.24
CA LEU A 41 2.26 11.74 -0.72
C LEU A 41 0.83 11.70 -1.29
N ASN A 42 0.18 12.86 -1.42
CA ASN A 42 -1.12 12.93 -2.09
C ASN A 42 -1.03 12.51 -3.55
N GLY A 43 0.00 12.96 -4.28
CA GLY A 43 0.24 12.53 -5.66
C GLY A 43 0.46 11.01 -5.79
N ASP A 44 1.06 10.38 -4.78
CA ASP A 44 1.22 8.93 -4.72
C ASP A 44 -0.12 8.20 -4.54
N PHE A 45 -0.99 8.69 -3.66
CA PHE A 45 -2.33 8.13 -3.48
C PHE A 45 -3.25 8.41 -4.68
N ASP A 46 -3.12 9.57 -5.33
CA ASP A 46 -3.83 9.90 -6.57
C ASP A 46 -3.42 8.94 -7.69
N PHE A 47 -2.12 8.69 -7.87
CA PHE A 47 -1.63 7.66 -8.80
C PHE A 47 -2.24 6.30 -8.46
N LEU A 48 -2.16 5.88 -7.19
CA LEU A 48 -2.67 4.59 -6.76
C LEU A 48 -4.18 4.46 -7.04
N SER A 49 -4.95 5.52 -6.84
CA SER A 49 -6.40 5.56 -7.12
C SER A 49 -6.72 5.28 -8.60
N SER A 50 -5.80 5.65 -9.51
CA SER A 50 -5.95 5.47 -10.95
C SER A 50 -5.59 4.06 -11.44
N VAL A 51 -4.91 3.26 -10.61
CA VAL A 51 -4.43 1.93 -11.00
C VAL A 51 -5.61 1.00 -11.29
N GLN A 52 -5.61 0.38 -12.47
CA GLN A 52 -6.58 -0.62 -12.87
C GLN A 52 -5.90 -1.66 -13.75
N SER A 53 -6.16 -2.94 -13.50
CA SER A 53 -5.77 -4.04 -14.40
C SER A 53 -6.78 -5.18 -14.33
N GLU A 54 -7.03 -5.80 -15.48
CA GLU A 54 -7.81 -7.04 -15.56
C GLU A 54 -6.98 -8.26 -15.16
N LYS A 55 -5.64 -8.14 -15.17
CA LYS A 55 -4.72 -9.21 -14.79
C LYS A 55 -4.44 -9.11 -13.29
N THR A 56 -4.70 -10.19 -12.57
CA THR A 56 -4.35 -10.32 -11.15
C THR A 56 -3.83 -11.72 -10.88
N SER A 57 -2.71 -11.82 -10.17
CA SER A 57 -2.28 -13.12 -9.64
C SER A 57 -3.20 -13.59 -8.51
N PRO A 58 -3.25 -14.91 -8.23
CA PRO A 58 -4.01 -15.43 -7.09
C PRO A 58 -3.60 -14.80 -5.75
N LEU A 59 -2.29 -14.75 -5.46
CA LEU A 59 -1.77 -14.15 -4.21
C LEU A 59 -2.11 -12.65 -4.10
N HIS A 60 -2.09 -11.90 -5.21
CA HIS A 60 -2.53 -10.51 -5.20
C HIS A 60 -4.01 -10.39 -4.83
N ARG A 61 -4.85 -11.26 -5.41
CA ARG A 61 -6.28 -11.28 -5.13
C ARG A 61 -6.57 -11.60 -3.66
N GLU A 62 -5.79 -12.47 -3.06
CA GLU A 62 -5.90 -12.79 -1.64
C GLU A 62 -5.49 -11.62 -0.75
N LEU A 63 -4.38 -10.95 -1.05
CA LEU A 63 -3.86 -9.86 -0.23
C LEU A 63 -4.68 -8.56 -0.38
N PHE A 64 -4.95 -8.16 -1.62
CA PHE A 64 -5.45 -6.84 -1.96
C PHE A 64 -6.79 -6.87 -2.69
N GLY A 65 -7.24 -8.03 -3.17
CA GLY A 65 -8.38 -8.12 -4.09
C GLY A 65 -7.99 -7.82 -5.54
N MET A 66 -8.90 -7.20 -6.29
CA MET A 66 -8.63 -6.87 -7.68
C MET A 66 -7.53 -5.79 -7.78
N VAL A 67 -6.81 -5.76 -8.91
CA VAL A 67 -5.84 -4.69 -9.19
C VAL A 67 -6.62 -3.43 -9.55
N GLN A 68 -7.12 -2.74 -8.53
CA GLN A 68 -7.93 -1.53 -8.62
C GLN A 68 -7.51 -0.57 -7.51
N GLY A 69 -7.41 0.71 -7.83
CA GLY A 69 -7.04 1.74 -6.87
C GLY A 69 -7.92 1.74 -5.62
N ALA A 70 -9.23 1.53 -5.78
CA ALA A 70 -10.16 1.39 -4.67
C ALA A 70 -9.79 0.23 -3.72
N SER A 71 -9.36 -0.91 -4.26
CA SER A 71 -8.98 -2.08 -3.47
C SER A 71 -7.68 -1.82 -2.68
N TYR A 72 -6.68 -1.18 -3.30
CA TYR A 72 -5.45 -0.79 -2.61
C TYR A 72 -5.69 0.26 -1.52
N LEU A 73 -6.48 1.30 -1.81
CA LEU A 73 -6.82 2.34 -0.85
C LEU A 73 -7.63 1.78 0.31
N GLN A 74 -8.59 0.87 0.05
CA GLN A 74 -9.32 0.18 1.11
C GLN A 74 -8.38 -0.65 1.99
N TRP A 75 -7.46 -1.40 1.38
CA TRP A 75 -6.48 -2.20 2.12
C TRP A 75 -5.58 -1.32 2.99
N PHE A 76 -5.08 -0.21 2.44
CA PHE A 76 -4.19 0.71 3.14
C PHE A 76 -4.92 1.45 4.28
N ASN A 77 -6.11 2.00 4.01
CA ASN A 77 -6.89 2.77 4.99
C ASN A 77 -7.44 1.92 6.13
N ALA A 78 -7.60 0.60 5.93
CA ALA A 78 -7.93 -0.32 7.01
C ALA A 78 -6.79 -0.49 8.04
N ARG A 79 -5.56 -0.09 7.66
CA ARG A 79 -4.33 -0.31 8.42
C ARG A 79 -3.75 0.99 8.96
N VAL A 80 -3.74 2.02 8.14
CA VAL A 80 -3.07 3.28 8.40
C VAL A 80 -4.05 4.41 8.18
N TYR A 81 -4.19 5.28 9.19
CA TYR A 81 -4.97 6.52 9.08
C TYR A 81 -4.16 7.76 9.50
N ARG A 82 -2.86 7.59 9.87
CA ARG A 82 -1.95 8.69 10.16
C ARG A 82 -0.59 8.53 9.49
N LEU A 83 -0.05 9.64 9.01
CA LEU A 83 1.31 9.73 8.48
C LEU A 83 2.07 10.87 9.14
N GLY A 84 3.29 10.58 9.58
CA GLY A 84 4.20 11.57 10.17
C GLY A 84 5.63 11.43 9.66
N VAL A 85 6.50 12.32 10.14
CA VAL A 85 7.96 12.23 9.96
C VAL A 85 8.62 11.98 11.32
N ASP A 86 9.53 11.01 11.40
CA ASP A 86 10.32 10.66 12.61
C ASP A 86 11.73 10.13 12.22
N VAL A 87 12.60 9.84 13.19
CA VAL A 87 13.96 9.31 12.99
C VAL A 87 14.10 7.84 13.42
N CYS A 88 12.99 7.11 13.39
CA CYS A 88 12.88 5.71 13.78
C CYS A 88 13.57 4.72 12.80
N GLY A 89 13.69 3.45 13.22
CA GLY A 89 14.24 2.36 12.42
C GLY A 89 15.76 2.38 12.24
N GLY A 90 16.44 3.42 12.74
CA GLY A 90 17.90 3.57 12.64
C GLY A 90 18.35 4.44 11.46
N PRO A 91 19.65 4.73 11.36
CA PRO A 91 20.18 5.80 10.48
C PRO A 91 19.97 5.54 8.98
N ALA A 92 19.78 4.29 8.58
CA ALA A 92 19.56 3.89 7.20
C ALA A 92 18.09 3.57 6.89
N SER A 93 17.18 3.70 7.85
CA SER A 93 15.77 3.39 7.63
C SER A 93 15.12 4.42 6.73
N VAL A 94 14.21 3.98 5.87
CA VAL A 94 13.46 4.85 4.96
C VAL A 94 12.10 5.22 5.55
N ALA A 95 11.46 4.28 6.23
CA ALA A 95 10.26 4.53 7.00
C ALA A 95 10.25 3.58 8.20
N CYS A 96 9.25 3.69 9.06
CA CYS A 96 8.96 2.70 10.06
C CYS A 96 7.48 2.69 10.43
N GLN A 97 7.04 1.55 10.91
CA GLN A 97 5.88 1.38 11.76
C GLN A 97 6.37 1.08 13.18
N MET A 98 5.81 1.77 14.19
CA MET A 98 6.15 1.54 15.60
C MET A 98 4.97 0.88 16.31
N ASN A 99 5.20 -0.20 17.05
CA ASN A 99 4.12 -0.93 17.75
C ASN A 99 3.28 -0.05 18.70
N ALA A 100 3.85 1.02 19.26
CA ALA A 100 3.13 2.00 20.08
C ALA A 100 2.09 2.83 19.30
N TYR A 101 2.21 2.87 17.98
CA TYR A 101 1.35 3.61 17.05
C TYR A 101 0.91 2.68 15.90
N PRO A 102 0.07 1.67 16.18
CA PRO A 102 -0.24 0.59 15.23
C PRO A 102 -0.75 1.10 13.89
N HIS A 103 -1.48 2.21 13.87
CA HIS A 103 -2.12 2.75 12.65
C HIS A 103 -1.45 4.00 12.09
N GLN A 104 -0.17 4.18 12.42
CA GLN A 104 0.63 5.31 11.97
C GLN A 104 1.93 4.80 11.34
N ILE A 105 2.26 5.36 10.18
CA ILE A 105 3.59 5.21 9.58
C ILE A 105 4.35 6.52 9.77
N PHE A 106 5.64 6.38 10.04
CA PHE A 106 6.57 7.50 10.02
C PHE A 106 7.54 7.32 8.87
N VAL A 107 7.58 8.28 7.95
CA VAL A 107 8.66 8.35 6.97
C VAL A 107 9.88 9.02 7.61
N THR A 108 11.09 8.63 7.24
CA THR A 108 12.32 9.21 7.81
C THR A 108 12.90 10.30 6.91
N PRO A 109 13.92 11.05 7.37
CA PRO A 109 14.66 11.96 6.49
C PRO A 109 15.20 11.30 5.21
N ASN A 110 15.53 9.99 5.24
CA ASN A 110 15.98 9.26 4.05
C ASN A 110 14.87 9.12 3.00
N TYR A 111 13.61 9.03 3.40
CA TYR A 111 12.47 9.06 2.46
C TYR A 111 12.41 10.39 1.72
N VAL A 112 12.48 11.47 2.47
CA VAL A 112 12.26 12.84 1.97
C VAL A 112 13.42 13.33 1.11
N GLN A 113 14.65 12.99 1.48
CA GLN A 113 15.85 13.58 0.86
C GLN A 113 16.31 12.87 -0.42
N ASN A 114 16.00 11.58 -0.58
CA ASN A 114 16.56 10.77 -1.67
C ASN A 114 15.74 10.80 -2.96
N GLY A 115 14.62 11.52 -3.00
CA GLY A 115 13.83 11.72 -4.22
C GLY A 115 13.41 10.41 -4.89
N TYR A 116 13.02 9.40 -4.09
CA TYR A 116 12.68 8.08 -4.59
C TYR A 116 11.56 8.15 -5.65
N PRO A 117 11.59 7.30 -6.69
CA PRO A 117 10.50 7.20 -7.65
C PRO A 117 9.16 6.91 -6.95
N GLN A 118 8.06 7.42 -7.48
CA GLN A 118 6.70 7.24 -6.93
C GLN A 118 6.36 5.77 -6.59
N ILE A 119 6.73 4.83 -7.46
CA ILE A 119 6.50 3.40 -7.22
C ILE A 119 7.28 2.87 -6.01
N ALA A 120 8.52 3.34 -5.83
CA ALA A 120 9.34 3.00 -4.68
C ALA A 120 8.73 3.57 -3.38
N ARG A 121 8.29 4.82 -3.40
CA ARG A 121 7.59 5.45 -2.28
C ARG A 121 6.33 4.68 -1.85
N LEU A 122 5.50 4.28 -2.81
CA LEU A 122 4.32 3.45 -2.56
C LEU A 122 4.69 2.07 -2.00
N MET A 123 5.73 1.43 -2.53
CA MET A 123 6.24 0.16 -1.99
C MET A 123 6.60 0.29 -0.51
N THR A 124 7.33 1.34 -0.14
CA THR A 124 7.70 1.62 1.26
C THR A 124 6.45 1.81 2.12
N LEU A 125 5.48 2.62 1.69
CA LEU A 125 4.27 2.86 2.48
C LEU A 125 3.47 1.57 2.69
N PHE A 126 3.30 0.73 1.66
CA PHE A 126 2.58 -0.54 1.78
C PHE A 126 3.33 -1.58 2.62
N HIS A 127 4.66 -1.58 2.54
CA HIS A 127 5.52 -2.36 3.42
C HIS A 127 5.28 -1.99 4.89
N GLU A 128 5.35 -0.71 5.23
CA GLU A 128 5.12 -0.27 6.62
C GLU A 128 3.67 -0.47 7.07
N ALA A 129 2.70 -0.30 6.17
CA ALA A 129 1.30 -0.57 6.47
C ALA A 129 1.09 -2.05 6.84
N ARG A 130 1.89 -2.97 6.29
CA ARG A 130 1.80 -4.39 6.67
C ARG A 130 2.20 -4.58 8.14
N HIS A 131 3.18 -3.84 8.65
CA HIS A 131 3.60 -3.91 10.05
C HIS A 131 2.52 -3.46 11.05
N SER A 132 1.41 -2.84 10.61
CA SER A 132 0.28 -2.49 11.50
C SER A 132 -0.55 -3.69 11.97
N GLU A 133 -0.42 -4.86 11.33
CA GLU A 133 -1.29 -6.02 11.57
C GLU A 133 -0.90 -6.80 12.83
N VAL A 134 -1.52 -6.44 13.95
CA VAL A 134 -1.27 -7.01 15.27
C VAL A 134 -1.57 -8.51 15.32
N GLU A 135 -2.64 -8.94 14.65
CA GLU A 135 -3.07 -10.34 14.55
C GLU A 135 -2.02 -11.24 13.87
N ASN A 136 -1.12 -10.63 13.10
CA ASN A 136 -0.01 -11.29 12.43
C ASN A 136 1.34 -10.97 13.07
N ASN A 137 1.34 -10.58 14.35
CA ASN A 137 2.52 -10.21 15.12
C ASN A 137 3.35 -9.09 14.46
N HIS A 138 2.69 -8.13 13.79
CA HIS A 138 3.33 -7.02 13.07
C HIS A 138 4.24 -7.44 11.91
N TRP A 139 4.11 -8.66 11.38
CA TRP A 139 4.92 -9.15 10.26
C TRP A 139 6.41 -8.79 10.37
N PRO A 140 7.10 -9.20 11.45
CA PRO A 140 8.46 -8.74 11.70
C PRO A 140 9.36 -9.26 10.58
N HIS A 141 10.37 -8.47 10.22
CA HIS A 141 11.37 -8.93 9.26
C HIS A 141 12.02 -10.23 9.77
N ALA A 142 12.23 -11.16 8.86
CA ALA A 142 13.05 -12.34 9.04
C ALA A 142 14.52 -12.03 8.78
N ARG A 143 15.38 -12.83 9.41
CA ARG A 143 16.82 -12.76 9.17
C ARG A 143 17.14 -13.36 7.79
N CYS A 144 17.78 -12.57 6.94
CA CYS A 144 18.28 -13.05 5.66
C CYS A 144 19.36 -14.12 5.85
N SER A 145 19.40 -15.09 4.94
CA SER A 145 20.44 -16.14 4.94
C SER A 145 21.85 -15.52 4.99
N LEU A 146 22.79 -16.20 5.65
CA LEU A 146 24.21 -15.81 5.60
C LEU A 146 24.80 -15.91 4.18
N THR A 147 24.13 -16.66 3.30
CA THR A 147 24.47 -16.79 1.87
C THR A 147 23.64 -15.88 0.98
N TYR A 148 22.80 -15.00 1.53
CA TYR A 148 21.95 -14.11 0.74
C TYR A 148 22.81 -13.07 0.00
N PRO A 149 22.78 -13.02 -1.35
CA PRO A 149 23.73 -12.23 -2.13
C PRO A 149 23.33 -10.77 -2.29
N GLU A 150 22.09 -10.41 -2.01
CA GLU A 150 21.52 -9.11 -2.40
C GLU A 150 21.93 -7.97 -1.47
N ILE A 151 21.95 -6.78 -2.07
CA ILE A 151 22.10 -5.49 -1.39
C ILE A 151 20.75 -4.77 -1.34
N SER A 152 20.55 -3.94 -0.32
CA SER A 152 19.40 -3.07 -0.21
C SER A 152 19.38 -2.08 -1.38
N ILE A 153 18.27 -2.03 -2.11
CA ILE A 153 18.05 -1.00 -3.14
C ILE A 153 17.95 0.41 -2.54
N TRP A 154 17.67 0.50 -1.24
CA TRP A 154 17.48 1.76 -0.51
C TRP A 154 18.79 2.33 0.01
N THR A 155 19.65 1.45 0.54
CA THR A 155 20.83 1.86 1.32
C THR A 155 22.14 1.42 0.70
N GLY A 156 22.11 0.54 -0.31
CA GLY A 156 23.29 -0.11 -0.88
C GLY A 156 23.99 -1.10 0.06
N LEU A 157 23.48 -1.31 1.27
CA LEU A 157 24.07 -2.21 2.27
C LEU A 157 23.73 -3.66 1.97
N GLY A 158 24.68 -4.58 2.18
CA GLY A 158 24.43 -6.02 2.07
C GLY A 158 23.40 -6.51 3.09
N LEU A 159 22.47 -7.37 2.65
CA LEU A 159 21.36 -7.83 3.50
C LEU A 159 21.66 -9.11 4.29
N LYS A 160 22.74 -9.84 3.94
CA LYS A 160 23.08 -11.11 4.58
C LYS A 160 23.15 -11.03 6.10
N GLY A 161 22.44 -11.93 6.78
CA GLY A 161 22.43 -11.99 8.25
C GLY A 161 21.72 -10.83 8.95
N HIS A 162 21.14 -9.87 8.22
CA HIS A 162 20.31 -8.80 8.77
C HIS A 162 18.83 -9.17 8.75
N TYR A 163 18.02 -8.55 9.62
CA TYR A 163 16.56 -8.67 9.62
C TYR A 163 15.99 -7.75 8.53
N ALA A 164 16.04 -8.23 7.28
CA ALA A 164 15.65 -7.46 6.10
C ALA A 164 15.05 -8.36 5.01
N CYS A 165 14.55 -9.53 5.41
CA CYS A 165 13.86 -10.50 4.56
C CYS A 165 12.49 -10.79 5.15
N ASP A 166 11.64 -11.53 4.43
CA ASP A 166 10.41 -12.08 4.98
C ASP A 166 10.52 -13.58 5.21
N SER A 167 9.75 -14.09 6.16
CA SER A 167 9.61 -15.53 6.43
C SER A 167 8.53 -16.19 5.58
N SER A 168 7.69 -15.41 4.89
CA SER A 168 6.61 -15.90 4.04
C SER A 168 6.30 -14.93 2.91
N GLU A 169 5.53 -15.39 1.92
CA GLU A 169 5.00 -14.57 0.82
C GLU A 169 3.96 -13.52 1.26
N TYR A 170 3.56 -13.55 2.54
CA TYR A 170 2.61 -12.60 3.15
C TYR A 170 3.29 -11.51 3.98
N GLY A 171 4.63 -11.53 4.08
CA GLY A 171 5.41 -10.55 4.82
C GLY A 171 5.39 -9.15 4.20
N SER A 172 6.06 -8.19 4.84
CA SER A 172 5.99 -6.78 4.47
C SER A 172 6.70 -6.48 3.14
N TYR A 173 7.87 -7.07 2.87
CA TYR A 173 8.54 -6.93 1.57
C TYR A 173 7.81 -7.70 0.45
N ALA A 174 7.33 -8.89 0.76
CA ALA A 174 6.68 -9.80 -0.17
C ALA A 174 5.34 -9.22 -0.65
N SER A 175 4.51 -8.74 0.27
CA SER A 175 3.23 -8.10 -0.07
C SER A 175 3.41 -6.86 -0.96
N ALA A 176 4.38 -6.00 -0.64
CA ALA A 176 4.72 -4.86 -1.49
C ALA A 176 5.21 -5.30 -2.88
N SER A 177 6.04 -6.35 -2.95
CA SER A 177 6.50 -6.92 -4.23
C SER A 177 5.36 -7.52 -5.06
N VAL A 178 4.39 -8.18 -4.41
CA VAL A 178 3.17 -8.71 -5.05
C VAL A 178 2.33 -7.58 -5.63
N MET A 179 2.15 -6.48 -4.91
CA MET A 179 1.49 -5.27 -5.43
C MET A 179 2.20 -4.79 -6.69
N LEU A 180 3.50 -4.49 -6.60
CA LEU A 180 4.27 -3.92 -7.72
C LEU A 180 4.24 -4.79 -8.98
N ASN A 181 4.41 -6.10 -8.82
CA ASN A 181 4.40 -7.06 -9.92
C ASN A 181 3.04 -7.14 -10.63
N ASN A 182 1.95 -6.72 -10.01
CA ASN A 182 0.63 -6.70 -10.65
C ASN A 182 0.30 -5.32 -11.23
N ILE A 183 0.80 -4.23 -10.64
CA ILE A 183 0.69 -2.88 -11.21
C ILE A 183 1.48 -2.76 -12.53
N SER A 184 2.58 -3.50 -12.69
CA SER A 184 3.45 -3.41 -13.87
C SER A 184 2.97 -4.17 -15.13
N LYS A 185 1.80 -4.82 -15.11
CA LYS A 185 1.33 -5.78 -16.14
C LYS A 185 0.14 -5.30 -16.98
#